data_AF-A0A2P4SUI0-F1
#
_entry.id   AF-A0A2P4SUI0-F1
#
_cell.length_a   1.000
_cell.length_b   1.000
_cell.length_c   1.000
_cell.angle_alpha   90.00
_cell.angle_beta   90.00
_cell.angle_gamma   90.00
#
_symmetry.space_group_name_H-M   'P 1'
#
loop_
_entity.id
_entity.type
_entity.pdbx_description
1 polymer ?
#
loop_
_entity_poly.entity_id
_entity_poly.type
_entity_poly.pdbx_seq_one_letter_code
_entity_poly.pdbx_strand_id
1 'polypeptide(L)'
;VIGVFGEPIKGYGEATRRGRRQFVSHIEYVKDGLKHMRLKFYIEGSEPGKQGTVHVEVKENPERGRFDVRYIFVDVDSYPRRTIVVEDNR
;
A
#
# COMPACT_ATOMS: atom_id res chain seq x y z
N VAL A 1 -1.74 11.86 4.50
CA VAL A 1 -1.22 11.49 3.15
C VAL A 1 -1.28 12.67 2.19
N ILE A 2 -2.47 13.27 1.95
CA ILE A 2 -2.63 14.41 1.02
C ILE A 2 -1.65 15.56 1.30
N GLY A 3 -1.49 16.01 2.54
CA GLY A 3 -0.54 17.09 2.86
C GLY A 3 0.93 16.78 2.57
N VAL A 4 1.29 15.53 2.23
CA VAL A 4 2.66 15.13 1.88
C VAL A 4 2.85 15.00 0.37
N PHE A 5 1.84 14.47 -0.33
CA PHE A 5 1.90 14.15 -1.75
C PHE A 5 1.17 15.17 -2.64
N GLY A 6 0.34 16.04 -2.06
CA GLY A 6 -0.55 16.93 -2.79
C GLY A 6 -1.70 16.17 -3.47
N GLU A 7 -2.46 16.90 -4.27
CA GLU A 7 -3.45 16.34 -5.19
C GLU A 7 -3.09 16.77 -6.63
N PRO A 8 -3.28 15.91 -7.64
CA PRO A 8 -3.73 14.51 -7.55
C PRO A 8 -2.62 13.56 -7.03
N ILE A 9 -3.02 12.39 -6.53
CA ILE A 9 -2.12 11.28 -6.18
C ILE A 9 -2.30 10.15 -7.19
N LYS A 10 -1.21 9.72 -7.81
CA LYS A 10 -1.19 8.58 -8.73
C LYS A 10 -0.78 7.32 -7.99
N GLY A 11 -1.52 6.22 -8.18
CA GLY A 11 -1.14 4.89 -7.72
C GLY A 11 -0.65 4.00 -8.86
N TYR A 12 0.37 3.17 -8.62
CA TYR A 12 0.88 2.21 -9.60
C TYR A 12 1.60 1.02 -8.96
N GLY A 13 1.70 -0.07 -9.71
CA GLY A 13 2.37 -1.31 -9.30
C GLY A 13 3.85 -1.37 -9.68
N GLU A 14 4.43 -2.56 -9.64
CA GLU A 14 5.82 -2.82 -10.00
C GLU A 14 6.14 -2.42 -11.44
N ALA A 15 7.33 -1.84 -11.63
CA ALA A 15 7.83 -1.50 -12.95
C ALA A 15 8.35 -2.75 -13.66
N THR A 16 7.80 -3.03 -14.84
CA THR A 16 8.38 -4.02 -15.77
C THR A 16 9.64 -3.45 -16.44
N ARG A 17 10.45 -4.31 -17.07
CA ARG A 17 11.64 -3.88 -17.84
C ARG A 17 11.34 -2.84 -18.92
N ARG A 18 10.10 -2.77 -19.43
CA ARG A 18 9.64 -1.80 -20.44
C ARG A 18 8.84 -0.63 -19.84
N GLY A 19 8.86 -0.45 -18.52
CA GLY A 19 8.25 0.70 -17.85
C GLY A 19 6.74 0.62 -17.60
N ARG A 20 6.05 -0.48 -17.94
CA ARG A 20 4.65 -0.69 -17.51
C ARG A 20 4.60 -0.86 -15.99
N ARG A 21 3.58 -0.29 -15.34
CA ARG A 21 3.42 -0.27 -13.87
C ARG A 21 2.02 -0.72 -13.39
N GLN A 22 1.47 -1.77 -14.00
CA GLN A 22 0.10 -2.23 -13.73
C GLN A 22 0.02 -3.34 -12.67
N PHE A 23 1.13 -4.04 -12.39
CA PHE A 23 1.12 -5.21 -11.51
C PHE A 23 1.31 -4.82 -10.04
N VAL A 24 0.27 -4.96 -9.22
CA VAL A 24 0.38 -4.76 -7.77
C VAL A 24 1.03 -6.00 -7.15
N SER A 25 2.15 -5.81 -6.44
CA SER A 25 2.83 -6.89 -5.73
C SER A 25 1.95 -7.37 -4.58
N HIS A 26 1.72 -8.68 -4.50
CA HIS A 26 0.90 -9.27 -3.44
C HIS A 26 1.39 -10.65 -3.07
N ILE A 27 1.12 -11.05 -1.83
CA ILE A 27 1.35 -12.41 -1.32
C ILE A 27 0.15 -12.81 -0.46
N GLU A 28 -0.45 -13.94 -0.78
CA GLU A 28 -1.48 -14.59 0.02
C GLU A 28 -0.85 -15.65 0.94
N TYR A 29 -1.36 -15.76 2.16
CA TYR A 29 -0.90 -16.75 3.13
C TYR A 29 -2.00 -17.07 4.14
N VAL A 30 -1.86 -18.17 4.89
CA VAL A 30 -2.78 -18.54 5.96
C VAL A 30 -2.09 -18.33 7.30
N LYS A 31 -2.79 -17.68 8.23
CA LYS A 31 -2.35 -17.50 9.61
C LYS A 31 -3.54 -17.73 10.54
N ASP A 32 -3.34 -18.55 11.58
CA ASP A 32 -4.37 -18.88 12.56
C ASP A 32 -5.68 -19.40 11.91
N GLY A 33 -5.54 -20.16 10.82
CA GLY A 33 -6.66 -20.73 10.05
C GLY A 33 -7.39 -19.75 9.14
N LEU A 34 -6.98 -18.48 9.08
CA LEU A 34 -7.61 -17.43 8.29
C LEU A 34 -6.72 -17.00 7.13
N LYS A 35 -7.30 -16.66 5.98
CA LYS A 35 -6.52 -16.13 4.86
C LYS A 35 -6.09 -14.70 5.14
N HIS A 36 -4.85 -14.39 4.79
CA HIS A 36 -4.27 -13.06 4.82
C HIS A 36 -3.72 -12.73 3.43
N MET A 37 -3.70 -11.45 3.11
CA MET A 37 -3.03 -10.95 1.92
C MET A 37 -2.23 -9.71 2.27
N ARG A 38 -0.98 -9.66 1.81
CA ARG A 38 -0.15 -8.45 1.84
C ARG A 38 -0.08 -7.87 0.44
N LEU A 39 -0.27 -6.57 0.32
CA LEU A 39 -0.13 -5.82 -0.92
C LEU A 39 0.98 -4.77 -0.75
N LYS A 40 1.72 -4.54 -1.84
CA LYS A 40 2.66 -3.45 -1.99
C LYS A 40 2.44 -2.77 -3.34
N PHE A 41 2.23 -1.47 -3.30
CA PHE A 41 2.16 -0.62 -4.48
C PHE A 41 2.80 0.73 -4.18
N TYR A 42 2.95 1.56 -5.20
CA TYR A 42 3.61 2.85 -5.10
C TYR A 42 2.62 3.97 -5.36
N ILE A 43 2.86 5.11 -4.72
CA ILE A 43 2.17 6.36 -4.99
C ILE A 43 3.14 7.45 -5.37
N GLU A 44 2.66 8.37 -6.20
CA GLU A 44 3.38 9.55 -6.65
C GLU A 44 2.45 10.76 -6.55
N GLY A 45 2.97 11.80 -5.91
CA GLY A 45 2.32 13.09 -5.75
C GLY A 45 2.42 13.96 -7.01
N SER A 46 1.83 15.14 -6.94
CA SER A 46 1.84 16.11 -8.05
C SER A 46 3.18 16.84 -8.18
N GLU A 47 3.91 17.02 -7.08
CA GLU A 47 5.25 17.60 -7.09
C GLU A 47 6.34 16.56 -7.41
N PRO A 48 7.37 16.94 -8.21
CA PRO A 48 8.49 16.06 -8.51
C PRO A 48 9.17 15.50 -7.25
N GLY A 49 9.43 14.20 -7.26
CA GLY A 49 10.13 13.52 -6.18
C GLY A 49 9.23 13.12 -5.00
N LYS A 50 7.95 13.50 -4.97
CA LYS A 50 7.01 13.01 -3.94
C LYS A 50 6.56 11.59 -4.25
N GLN A 51 7.42 10.62 -3.94
CA GLN A 51 7.13 9.20 -4.13
C GLN A 51 7.05 8.48 -2.78
N GLY A 52 6.26 7.41 -2.74
CA GLY A 52 6.14 6.57 -1.56
C GLY A 52 5.67 5.17 -1.89
N THR A 53 5.93 4.27 -0.95
CA THR A 53 5.52 2.87 -1.02
C THR A 53 4.39 2.62 -0.03
N VAL A 54 3.27 2.10 -0.51
CA VAL A 54 2.12 1.74 0.32
C VAL A 54 2.18 0.26 0.64
N HIS A 55 2.05 -0.04 1.93
CA HIS A 55 1.97 -1.38 2.46
C HIS A 55 0.60 -1.61 3.07
N VAL A 56 -0.06 -2.68 2.63
CA VAL A 56 -1.37 -3.08 3.13
C VAL A 56 -1.31 -4.53 3.58
N GLU A 57 -1.89 -4.84 4.72
CA GLU A 57 -2.25 -6.20 5.09
C GLU A 57 -3.74 -6.28 5.35
N VAL A 58 -4.38 -7.29 4.78
CA VAL A 58 -5.78 -7.60 5.02
C VAL A 58 -5.91 -9.04 5.53
N LYS A 59 -6.97 -9.30 6.30
CA LYS A 59 -7.28 -10.58 6.90
C LYS A 59 -8.73 -10.96 6.60
N GLU A 60 -8.97 -12.21 6.27
CA GLU A 60 -10.31 -12.75 6.06
C GLU A 60 -11.15 -12.61 7.34
N ASN A 61 -12.35 -12.08 7.16
CA ASN A 61 -13.39 -12.03 8.17
C ASN A 61 -14.46 -13.09 7.83
N PRO A 62 -14.51 -14.22 8.56
CA PRO A 62 -15.47 -15.29 8.32
C PRO A 62 -16.93 -14.86 8.49
N GLU A 63 -17.21 -13.90 9.37
CA GLU A 63 -18.57 -13.41 9.65
C GLU A 63 -19.10 -12.53 8.52
N ARG A 64 -18.22 -11.77 7.87
CA ARG A 64 -18.58 -10.83 6.79
C ARG A 64 -18.37 -11.38 5.39
N GLY A 65 -17.65 -12.49 5.24
CA GLY A 65 -17.28 -13.07 3.94
C GLY A 65 -16.41 -12.13 3.08
N ARG A 66 -15.66 -11.22 3.72
CA ARG A 66 -14.79 -10.22 3.09
C ARG A 66 -13.48 -10.11 3.85
N PHE A 67 -12.50 -9.43 3.28
CA PHE A 67 -11.27 -9.08 3.99
C PHE A 67 -11.44 -7.78 4.77
N ASP A 68 -10.99 -7.77 6.02
CA ASP A 68 -10.82 -6.55 6.83
C ASP A 68 -9.37 -6.06 6.74
N VAL A 69 -9.19 -4.75 6.78
CA VAL A 69 -7.87 -4.13 6.81
C VAL A 69 -7.24 -4.35 8.19
N ARG A 70 -6.03 -4.90 8.19
CA ARG A 70 -5.21 -5.02 9.40
C ARG A 70 -4.32 -3.81 9.58
N TYR A 71 -3.69 -3.33 8.49
CA TYR A 71 -3.00 -2.05 8.48
C TYR A 71 -2.87 -1.49 7.07
N ILE A 72 -2.71 -0.18 6.99
CA ILE A 72 -2.27 0.58 5.82
C ILE A 72 -1.24 1.60 6.30
N PHE A 73 -0.04 1.58 5.72
CA PHE A 73 0.94 2.63 5.92
C PHE A 73 1.65 3.00 4.62
N VAL A 74 2.20 4.21 4.59
CA VAL A 74 2.94 4.75 3.46
C VAL A 74 4.33 5.14 3.94
N ASP A 75 5.34 4.51 3.38
CA ASP A 75 6.72 4.97 3.50
C ASP A 75 6.98 6.07 2.46
N VAL A 76 7.37 7.24 2.93
CA VAL A 76 7.73 8.38 2.08
C VAL A 76 9.19 8.23 1.69
N ASP A 77 9.44 8.04 0.40
CA ASP A 77 10.79 7.76 -0.13
C ASP A 77 11.66 9.03 -0.16
N SER A 78 11.01 10.18 -0.30
CA SER A 78 11.63 11.51 -0.34
C SER A 78 11.97 12.07 1.03
N TYR A 79 12.94 12.99 1.06
CA TYR A 79 13.34 13.65 2.29
C TYR A 79 12.30 14.69 2.74
N PRO A 80 11.96 14.77 4.04
CA PRO A 80 12.37 13.87 5.11
C PRO A 80 11.64 12.52 5.04
N ARG A 81 12.42 11.43 5.06
CA ARG A 81 11.87 10.06 5.04
C ARG A 81 11.09 9.80 6.31
N ARG A 82 9.88 9.30 6.17
CA ARG A 82 9.00 8.95 7.28
C ARG A 82 7.93 7.96 6.85
N THR A 83 7.38 7.26 7.83
CA THR A 83 6.19 6.42 7.65
C THR A 83 4.95 7.20 8.07
N ILE A 84 3.91 7.17 7.23
CA ILE A 84 2.58 7.67 7.56
C ILE A 84 1.70 6.45 7.82
N VAL A 85 1.27 6.25 9.06
CA VAL A 85 0.26 5.25 9.39
C VAL A 85 -1.11 5.80 9.01
N VAL A 86 -1.81 5.12 8.12
CA VAL A 86 -3.19 5.48 7.72
C VAL A 86 -4.18 4.72 8.58
N GLU A 87 -3.94 3.43 8.77
CA GLU A 87 -4.76 2.54 9.57
C GLU A 87 -3.88 1.47 10.22
N ASP A 88 -4.11 1.15 11.49
CA ASP A 88 -3.41 0.09 12.22
C ASP A 88 -4.35 -0.55 13.25
N ASN A 89 -4.83 -1.76 12.91
CA ASN A 89 -5.74 -2.59 13.70
C ASN A 89 -5.04 -3.88 14.17
N ARG A 90 -3.70 -3.83 14.33
CA ARG A 90 -2.89 -5.00 14.68
C ARG A 90 -3.09 -5.50 16.10
#